data_AF-A0A961JLR1-F1
#
_entry.id   AF-A0A961JLR1-F1
#
_cell.length_a   1.000
_cell.length_b   1.000
_cell.length_c   1.000
_cell.angle_alpha   90.00
_cell.angle_beta   90.00
_cell.angle_gamma   90.00
#
_symmetry.space_group_name_H-M   'P 1'
#
loop_
_entity.id
_entity.type
_entity.pdbx_description
1 polymer ?
#
loop_
_entity_poly.entity_id
_entity_poly.type
_entity_poly.pdbx_seq_one_letter_code
_entity_poly.pdbx_strand_id
1 'polypeptide(L)'
;FLIWVMVIVGGSGNNFGAVLGGVLIWYLWVQVEPWGLWLMQVVTSGMSDGYWLKDHLMASAAHMRLFTMGLVLLLVLRFSPRGLIPEK
;
A
#
# COMPACT_ATOMS: atom_id res chain seq x y z
N PHE A 1 3.05 -3.25 13.36
CA PHE A 1 3.90 -2.97 12.19
C PHE A 1 3.44 -1.75 11.41
N LEU A 2 2.19 -1.71 10.91
CA LEU A 2 1.59 -0.55 10.22
C LEU A 2 1.81 0.80 10.93
N ILE A 3 1.57 0.85 12.24
CA ILE A 3 1.73 2.06 13.06
C ILE A 3 3.19 2.54 13.08
N TRP A 4 4.16 1.63 13.09
CA TRP A 4 5.58 1.99 13.01
C TRP A 4 5.92 2.58 11.64
N VAL A 5 5.39 2.00 10.55
CA VAL A 5 5.55 2.56 9.20
C VAL A 5 4.95 3.97 9.14
N MET A 6 3.74 4.17 9.67
CA MET A 6 3.07 5.48 9.74
C MET A 6 3.96 6.57 10.37
N VAL A 7 4.58 6.28 11.52
CA VAL A 7 5.45 7.23 12.23
C VAL A 7 6.77 7.46 11.48
N ILE A 8 7.37 6.41 10.91
CA ILE A 8 8.63 6.52 10.14
C ILE A 8 8.43 7.36 8.86
N VAL A 9 7.32 7.14 8.13
CA VAL A 9 6.98 7.92 6.91
C VAL A 9 6.76 9.38 7.26
N GLY A 10 6.05 9.62 8.37
CA GLY A 10 5.73 10.95 8.85
C GLY A 10 6.94 11.75 9.31
N GLY A 11 7.98 11.07 9.78
CA GLY A 11 9.11 11.68 10.48
C GLY A 11 8.90 11.59 11.98
N SER A 12 9.83 10.94 12.68
CA SER A 12 9.70 10.62 14.10
C SER A 12 9.96 11.81 15.04
N GLY A 13 10.60 12.90 14.59
CA GLY A 13 10.86 14.07 15.45
C GLY A 13 9.93 15.25 15.22
N ASN A 14 8.77 15.06 14.57
CA ASN A 14 7.68 16.04 14.61
C ASN A 14 6.29 15.36 14.66
N ASN A 15 5.45 15.77 15.62
CA ASN A 15 4.08 15.28 15.79
C ASN A 15 3.20 15.51 14.54
N PHE A 16 3.38 16.64 13.85
CA PHE A 16 2.63 16.92 12.62
C PHE A 16 3.00 15.97 11.49
N GLY A 17 4.30 15.67 11.36
CA GLY A 17 4.81 14.70 10.40
C GLY A 17 4.21 13.32 10.66
N ALA A 18 4.28 12.84 11.90
CA ALA A 18 3.72 11.55 12.31
C ALA A 18 2.21 11.43 12.02
N VAL A 19 1.41 12.48 12.27
CA VAL A 19 -0.03 12.48 11.95
C VAL A 19 -0.25 12.42 10.44
N LEU A 20 0.48 13.21 9.66
CA LEU A 20 0.36 13.23 8.20
C LEU A 20 0.77 11.89 7.57
N GLY A 21 1.85 11.28 8.07
CA GLY A 21 2.29 9.93 7.70
C GLY A 21 1.26 8.87 8.08
N GLY A 22 0.62 9.00 9.25
CA GLY A 22 -0.51 8.20 9.68
C GLY A 22 -1.67 8.24 8.70
N VAL A 23 -2.13 9.44 8.34
CA VAL A 23 -3.24 9.64 7.40
C VAL A 23 -2.90 9.11 6.01
N LEU A 24 -1.69 9.35 5.51
CA LEU A 24 -1.24 8.88 4.19
C LEU A 24 -1.26 7.35 4.11
N ILE A 25 -0.64 6.68 5.09
CA ILE A 25 -0.56 5.21 5.10
C ILE A 25 -1.93 4.60 5.36
N TRP A 26 -2.76 5.20 6.22
CA TRP A 26 -4.13 4.77 6.40
C TRP A 26 -4.92 4.86 5.09
N TYR A 27 -4.81 5.98 4.36
CA TYR A 27 -5.44 6.15 3.06
C TYR A 27 -4.97 5.10 2.05
N LEU A 28 -3.65 4.90 1.94
CA LEU A 28 -3.08 3.87 1.06
C LEU A 28 -3.54 2.48 1.47
N TRP A 29 -3.61 2.18 2.76
CA TRP A 29 -4.06 0.88 3.26
C TRP A 29 -5.52 0.59 2.88
N VAL A 30 -6.40 1.58 3.00
CA VAL A 30 -7.80 1.45 2.59
C VAL A 30 -7.95 1.36 1.07
N GLN A 31 -7.17 2.12 0.30
CA GLN A 31 -7.26 2.14 -1.17
C GLN A 31 -6.63 0.91 -1.83
N VAL A 32 -5.62 0.28 -1.21
CA VAL A 32 -4.93 -0.88 -1.76
C VAL A 32 -5.85 -2.05 -2.08
N GLU A 33 -6.86 -2.29 -1.25
CA GLU A 33 -7.78 -3.40 -1.44
C GLU A 33 -8.71 -3.20 -2.66
N PRO A 34 -9.43 -2.07 -2.81
CA PRO A 34 -10.17 -1.75 -4.03
C PRO A 34 -9.28 -1.73 -5.28
N TRP A 35 -8.08 -1.15 -5.19
CA TRP A 35 -7.16 -1.06 -6.32
C TRP A 35 -6.63 -2.44 -6.73
N GLY A 36 -6.37 -3.32 -5.77
CA GLY A 36 -5.95 -4.68 -6.06
C GLY A 36 -7.04 -5.49 -6.73
N LEU A 37 -8.28 -5.40 -6.23
CA LEU A 37 -9.43 -6.04 -6.87
C LEU A 37 -9.69 -5.48 -8.27
N TRP A 38 -9.65 -4.16 -8.43
CA TRP A 38 -9.83 -3.51 -9.72
C TRP A 38 -8.75 -3.91 -10.72
N LEU A 39 -7.47 -3.93 -10.32
CA LEU A 39 -6.37 -4.33 -11.19
C LEU A 39 -6.53 -5.78 -11.65
N MET A 40 -6.97 -6.67 -10.75
CA MET A 40 -7.25 -8.05 -11.10
C MET A 40 -8.47 -8.20 -12.01
N GLN A 41 -9.50 -7.36 -11.84
CA GLN A 41 -10.64 -7.28 -12.76
C GLN A 41 -10.23 -6.76 -14.14
N VAL A 42 -9.37 -5.75 -14.22
CA VAL A 42 -8.84 -5.23 -15.49
C VAL A 42 -8.01 -6.28 -16.20
N VAL A 43 -7.10 -6.96 -15.49
CA VAL A 43 -6.27 -8.02 -16.08
C VAL A 43 -7.12 -9.22 -16.52
N THR A 44 -8.18 -9.56 -15.78
CA THR A 44 -9.10 -10.65 -16.13
C THR A 44 -10.22 -10.24 -17.09
N SER A 45 -10.37 -8.96 -17.43
CA SER A 45 -11.43 -8.45 -18.30
C SER A 45 -11.36 -8.98 -19.74
N GLY A 46 -10.18 -9.42 -20.18
CA GLY A 46 -9.98 -10.07 -21.49
C GLY A 46 -10.09 -11.59 -21.46
N MET A 47 -10.37 -12.21 -20.31
CA MET A 47 -10.45 -13.67 -20.16
C MET A 47 -11.90 -14.13 -19.99
N SER A 48 -12.28 -15.16 -20.74
CA SER A 48 -13.60 -15.79 -20.66
C SER A 48 -13.88 -16.41 -19.28
N ASP A 49 -15.12 -16.26 -18.80
CA ASP A 49 -15.59 -16.79 -17.52
C ASP A 49 -15.53 -18.33 -17.50
N GLY A 50 -14.82 -18.91 -16.52
CA GLY A 50 -14.75 -20.36 -16.29
C GLY A 50 -13.34 -20.99 -16.33
N TYR A 51 -12.27 -20.20 -16.54
CA TYR A 51 -10.90 -20.72 -16.53
C TYR A 51 -10.33 -20.80 -15.10
N TRP A 52 -9.66 -21.90 -14.78
CA TRP A 52 -8.93 -22.11 -13.50
C TRP A 52 -7.96 -20.96 -13.17
N LEU A 53 -7.51 -20.26 -14.22
CA LEU A 53 -6.54 -19.18 -14.15
C LEU A 53 -7.19 -17.90 -13.60
N LYS A 54 -8.49 -17.66 -13.85
CA LYS A 54 -9.23 -16.55 -13.26
C LYS A 54 -9.39 -16.73 -11.76
N ASP A 55 -9.75 -17.93 -11.30
CA ASP A 55 -9.86 -18.24 -9.87
C ASP A 55 -8.49 -18.18 -9.17
N HIS A 56 -7.43 -18.65 -9.83
CA HIS A 56 -6.07 -18.54 -9.28
C HIS A 56 -5.56 -17.10 -9.23
N LEU A 57 -5.93 -16.26 -10.21
CA LEU A 57 -5.68 -14.82 -10.18
C LEU A 57 -6.50 -14.15 -9.05
N MET A 58 -7.78 -14.46 -8.92
CA MET A 58 -8.61 -13.91 -7.83
C MET A 58 -8.10 -14.33 -6.44
N ALA A 59 -7.60 -15.56 -6.29
CA ALA A 59 -6.91 -16.00 -5.08
C ALA A 59 -5.57 -15.26 -4.84
N SER A 60 -4.86 -14.90 -5.92
CA SER A 60 -3.66 -14.06 -5.86
C SER A 60 -3.96 -12.61 -5.49
N ALA A 61 -5.17 -12.11 -5.82
CA ALA A 61 -5.61 -10.76 -5.44
C ALA A 61 -5.61 -10.56 -3.93
N ALA A 62 -5.94 -11.61 -3.15
CA ALA A 62 -5.90 -11.57 -1.70
C ALA A 62 -4.50 -11.29 -1.13
N HIS A 63 -3.44 -11.62 -1.88
CA HIS A 63 -2.06 -11.36 -1.49
C HIS A 63 -1.59 -9.94 -1.83
N MET A 64 -2.39 -9.13 -2.55
CA MET A 64 -2.04 -7.75 -2.86
C MET A 64 -1.82 -6.90 -1.60
N ARG A 65 -2.55 -7.16 -0.51
CA ARG A 65 -2.32 -6.45 0.78
C ARG A 65 -0.88 -6.61 1.28
N LEU A 66 -0.31 -7.82 1.24
CA LEU A 66 1.07 -8.06 1.70
C LEU A 66 2.08 -7.43 0.74
N PHE A 67 1.85 -7.55 -0.57
CA PHE A 67 2.70 -6.95 -1.59
C PHE A 67 2.76 -5.42 -1.44
N THR A 68 1.61 -4.76 -1.30
CA THR A 68 1.61 -3.30 -1.22
C THR A 68 2.18 -2.80 0.09
N MET A 69 2.02 -3.55 1.18
CA MET A 69 2.70 -3.24 2.44
C MET A 69 4.22 -3.24 2.30
N GLY A 70 4.79 -4.23 1.60
CA GLY A 70 6.23 -4.27 1.31
C GLY A 70 6.67 -3.15 0.34
N LEU A 71 5.88 -2.87 -0.70
CA LEU A 71 6.16 -1.82 -1.67
C LEU A 71 6.15 -0.43 -1.04
N VAL A 72 5.16 -0.14 -0.19
CA VAL A 72 5.07 1.14 0.54
C VAL A 72 6.29 1.34 1.42
N LEU A 73 6.75 0.31 2.12
CA LEU A 73 7.99 0.36 2.90
C LEU A 73 9.22 0.68 2.06
N LEU A 74 9.38 0.00 0.94
CA LEU A 74 10.51 0.23 0.03
C LEU A 74 10.48 1.66 -0.52
N LEU A 75 9.32 2.15 -0.94
CA LEU A 75 9.18 3.51 -1.46
C LEU A 75 9.48 4.56 -0.39
N VAL A 76 9.01 4.36 0.83
CA VAL A 76 9.23 5.30 1.94
C VAL A 76 10.71 5.39 2.28
N LEU A 77 11.36 4.24 2.49
CA LEU A 77 12.79 4.20 2.76
C LEU A 77 13.62 4.76 1.59
N ARG A 78 13.11 4.63 0.36
CA ARG A 78 13.78 5.12 -0.84
C ARG A 78 13.66 6.63 -1.04
N PHE A 79 12.48 7.21 -0.84
CA PHE A 79 12.18 8.59 -1.21
C PHE A 79 12.19 9.58 -0.04
N SER A 80 11.90 9.14 1.19
CA SER A 80 11.90 10.00 2.36
C SER A 80 12.54 9.30 3.58
N PRO A 81 13.86 8.99 3.52
CA PRO A 81 14.56 8.36 4.64
C PRO A 81 14.60 9.21 5.92
N ARG A 82 14.25 10.51 5.83
CA ARG A 82 14.17 11.45 6.96
C ARG A 82 12.74 11.90 7.31
N GLY A 83 11.71 11.31 6.68
CA GLY A 83 10.31 11.74 6.81
C GLY A 83 9.93 12.84 5.81
N LEU A 84 8.62 13.03 5.59
CA LEU A 84 8.06 13.98 4.60
C LEU A 84 8.26 15.47 4.97
N ILE A 85 8.46 15.79 6.25
CA ILE A 85 8.69 17.15 6.73
C ILE A 85 10.03 17.17 7.46
N PRO A 86 11.04 17.90 6.96
CA PRO A 86 12.30 18.07 7.67
C PRO A 86 12.07 18.85 8.96
N GLU A 87 12.60 18.33 10.06
CA GLU A 87 12.71 19.01 11.34
C GLU A 87 13.48 20.33 11.18
N LYS A 88 13.02 21.38 11.87
CA LYS A 88 13.84 22.58 12.16
C LYS A 88 14.50 22.40 13.51
#